data_AF-A0A7V9CJP6-F1
#
_entry.id   AF-A0A7V9CJP6-F1
#
_cell.length_a   1.000
_cell.length_b   1.000
_cell.length_c   1.000
_cell.angle_alpha   90.00
_cell.angle_beta   90.00
_cell.angle_gamma   90.00
#
_symmetry.space_group_name_H-M   'P 1'
#
loop_
_entity.id
_entity.type
_entity.pdbx_description
1 polymer ?
#
loop_
_entity_poly.entity_id
_entity_poly.type
_entity_poly.pdbx_seq_one_letter_code
_entity_poly.pdbx_strand_id
1 'polypeptide(L)'
;MAVAFCISGHGFGHASRQVEVVNAFGRLCPGQPIHLFTAASRALLARTLCVPATVVEWAVDSGAVQRDSLMVDIAATLEGAARFEAGADAAATALAAELVARDVRVVV
;
A
#
# COMPACT_ATOMS: atom_id res chain seq x y z
N MET A 1 7.94 -0.33 18.51
CA MET A 1 8.04 0.62 17.39
C MET A 1 8.03 -0.13 16.08
N ALA A 2 7.13 0.23 15.17
CA ALA A 2 6.98 -0.39 13.86
C ALA A 2 7.25 0.59 12.72
N VAL A 3 7.48 0.04 11.53
CA VAL A 3 7.56 0.77 10.25
C VAL A 3 6.38 0.40 9.39
N ALA A 4 5.66 1.39 8.86
CA ALA A 4 4.59 1.19 7.90
C ALA A 4 5.08 1.51 6.48
N PHE A 5 4.71 0.65 5.53
CA PHE A 5 4.83 0.92 4.10
C PHE A 5 3.42 1.08 3.54
N CYS A 6 3.11 2.28 3.06
CA CYS A 6 1.87 2.61 2.38
C CYS A 6 2.06 2.33 0.89
N ILE A 7 1.68 1.12 0.47
CA ILE A 7 1.93 0.65 -0.88
C ILE A 7 0.66 0.80 -1.69
N SER A 8 0.77 1.57 -2.77
CA SER A 8 -0.28 1.68 -3.78
C SER A 8 -0.83 0.31 -4.20
N GLY A 9 -2.16 0.20 -4.27
CA GLY A 9 -2.81 -0.98 -4.81
C GLY A 9 -2.86 -1.01 -6.33
N HIS A 10 -2.65 0.13 -7.00
CA HIS A 10 -2.74 0.22 -8.45
C HIS A 10 -1.40 -0.11 -9.13
N GLY A 11 -1.48 -0.76 -10.29
CA GLY A 11 -0.31 -1.08 -11.10
C GLY A 11 0.61 -2.11 -10.45
N PHE A 12 0.68 -3.30 -11.05
CA PHE A 12 1.57 -4.39 -10.61
C PHE A 12 3.03 -3.95 -10.37
N GLY A 13 3.51 -3.00 -11.18
CA GLY A 13 4.88 -2.47 -11.10
C GLY A 13 5.19 -1.65 -9.84
N HIS A 14 4.23 -0.95 -9.24
CA HIS A 14 4.47 -0.18 -8.01
C HIS A 14 4.61 -1.12 -6.82
N ALA A 15 3.65 -2.02 -6.64
CA ALA A 15 3.65 -2.99 -5.56
C ALA A 15 4.88 -3.92 -5.61
N SER A 16 5.25 -4.44 -6.78
CA SER A 16 6.42 -5.32 -6.91
C SER A 16 7.73 -4.63 -6.52
N ARG A 17 7.94 -3.37 -6.92
CA ARG A 17 9.15 -2.61 -6.52
C ARG A 17 9.18 -2.30 -5.03
N GLN A 18 8.05 -1.92 -4.45
CA GLN A 18 7.96 -1.66 -3.02
C GLN A 18 8.20 -2.93 -2.19
N VAL A 19 7.72 -4.09 -2.66
CA VAL A 19 8.00 -5.38 -2.00
C VAL A 19 9.51 -5.67 -1.97
N GLU A 20 10.27 -5.33 -3.01
CA GLU A 20 11.73 -5.49 -2.98
C GLU A 20 12.41 -4.59 -1.94
N VAL A 21 11.91 -3.36 -1.75
CA VAL A 21 12.38 -2.46 -0.69
C VAL A 21 12.06 -3.04 0.69
N VAL A 22 10.83 -3.53 0.89
CA VAL A 22 10.40 -4.17 2.14
C VAL A 22 11.27 -5.39 2.44
N ASN A 23 11.52 -6.24 1.44
CA ASN A 23 12.36 -7.42 1.55
C ASN A 23 13.80 -7.05 1.93
N ALA A 24 14.38 -6.04 1.27
CA ALA A 24 15.72 -5.56 1.59
C ALA A 24 15.79 -4.99 3.01
N PHE A 25 14.81 -4.17 3.40
CA PHE A 25 14.71 -3.60 4.73
C PHE A 25 14.59 -4.67 5.82
N GLY A 26 13.68 -5.64 5.67
CA GLY A 26 13.51 -6.71 6.65
C GLY A 26 14.73 -7.61 6.83
N ARG A 27 15.56 -7.76 5.78
CA ARG A 27 16.86 -8.45 5.88
C ARG A 27 17.93 -7.63 6.60
N LEU A 28 17.95 -6.31 6.41
CA LEU A 28 18.90 -5.40 7.07
C LEU A 28 18.54 -5.12 8.53
N CYS A 29 17.24 -5.17 8.87
CA CYS A 29 16.72 -4.93 10.20
C CYS A 29 15.90 -6.13 10.71
N PRO A 30 16.52 -7.30 10.98
CA PRO A 30 15.80 -8.48 11.44
C PRO A 30 15.02 -8.20 12.73
N GLY A 31 13.76 -8.65 12.77
CA GLY A 31 12.89 -8.51 13.96
C GLY A 31 12.20 -7.14 14.07
N GLN A 32 12.52 -6.17 13.22
CA GLN A 32 11.78 -4.90 13.15
C GLN A 32 10.34 -5.17 12.67
N PRO A 33 9.29 -4.80 13.43
CA PRO A 33 7.92 -4.96 12.97
C PRO A 33 7.61 -4.12 11.73
N ILE A 34 7.04 -4.76 10.70
CA ILE A 34 6.67 -4.17 9.42
C ILE A 34 5.15 -4.32 9.22
N HIS A 35 4.49 -3.21 8.88
CA HIS A 35 3.09 -3.19 8.44
C HIS A 35 3.00 -2.72 6.99
N LEU A 36 2.31 -3.47 6.14
CA LEU A 36 2.01 -3.05 4.77
C LEU A 36 0.56 -2.59 4.70
N PHE A 37 0.32 -1.29 4.53
CA PHE A 37 -1.00 -0.74 4.27
C PHE A 37 -1.19 -0.67 2.76
N THR A 38 -2.03 -1.56 2.22
CA THR A 38 -2.14 -1.71 0.78
C THR A 38 -3.41 -2.42 0.34
N ALA A 39 -3.90 -2.06 -0.84
CA ALA A 39 -4.93 -2.79 -1.58
C ALA A 39 -4.31 -3.62 -2.73
N ALA A 40 -2.99 -3.80 -2.74
CA ALA A 40 -2.30 -4.60 -3.74
C ALA A 40 -2.70 -6.08 -3.65
N SER A 41 -2.63 -6.78 -4.78
CA SER A 41 -3.01 -8.18 -4.89
C SER A 41 -2.33 -9.06 -3.82
N ARG A 42 -3.14 -9.75 -3.02
CA ARG A 42 -2.66 -10.74 -2.04
C ARG A 42 -1.85 -11.86 -2.69
N ALA A 43 -2.18 -12.24 -3.92
CA ALA A 43 -1.43 -13.25 -4.67
C ALA A 43 -0.03 -12.76 -5.07
N LEU A 44 0.13 -11.47 -5.40
CA LEU A 44 1.44 -10.87 -5.62
C LEU A 44 2.26 -10.91 -4.33
N LEU A 45 1.70 -10.39 -3.23
CA LEU A 45 2.40 -10.33 -1.94
C LEU A 45 2.83 -11.72 -1.47
N ALA A 46 1.94 -12.72 -1.54
CA ALA A 46 2.23 -14.09 -1.14
C ALA A 46 3.39 -14.73 -1.95
N ARG A 47 3.60 -14.30 -3.20
CA ARG A 47 4.66 -14.82 -4.07
C ARG A 47 5.99 -14.08 -3.95
N THR A 48 5.97 -12.84 -3.48
CA THR A 48 7.13 -11.92 -3.58
C THR A 48 7.64 -11.41 -2.24
N LEU A 49 6.79 -11.36 -1.21
CA LEU A 49 7.22 -10.97 0.13
C LEU A 49 7.99 -12.13 0.78
N CYS A 50 9.26 -11.89 1.08
CA CYS A 50 10.19 -12.90 1.61
C CYS A 50 10.56 -12.67 3.08
N VAL A 51 9.99 -11.64 3.72
CA VAL A 51 10.22 -11.29 5.12
C VAL A 51 8.88 -11.24 5.87
N PRO A 52 8.87 -11.47 7.19
CA PRO A 52 7.65 -11.32 7.98
C PRO A 52 7.13 -9.88 7.92
N ALA A 53 5.88 -9.70 7.49
CA ALA A 53 5.18 -8.42 7.58
C ALA A 53 3.68 -8.66 7.82
N THR A 54 3.05 -7.72 8.51
CA THR A 54 1.59 -7.72 8.70
C THR A 54 0.95 -6.92 7.57
N VAL A 55 0.07 -7.53 6.79
CA VAL A 55 -0.58 -6.84 5.68
C VAL A 55 -1.99 -6.38 6.08
N VAL A 56 -2.18 -5.07 6.11
CA VAL A 56 -3.43 -4.37 6.40
C VAL A 56 -4.07 -3.95 5.07
N GLU A 57 -5.29 -4.41 4.81
CA GLU A 57 -6.03 -4.03 3.59
C GLU A 57 -6.39 -2.54 3.67
N TRP A 58 -5.80 -1.72 2.80
CA TRP A 58 -6.05 -0.28 2.80
C TRP A 58 -5.76 0.34 1.44
N ALA A 59 -6.74 1.08 0.89
CA ALA A 59 -6.52 1.87 -0.32
C ALA A 59 -5.83 3.19 0.06
N VAL A 60 -4.57 3.35 -0.34
CA VAL A 60 -3.77 4.57 -0.07
C VAL A 60 -3.78 5.57 -1.22
N ASP A 61 -4.36 5.17 -2.36
CA ASP A 61 -4.62 6.02 -3.51
C ASP A 61 -5.83 5.51 -4.31
N SER A 62 -6.29 6.32 -5.26
CA SER A 62 -7.31 5.97 -6.25
C SER A 62 -6.73 5.21 -7.45
N GLY A 63 -5.50 5.56 -7.82
CA GLY A 63 -4.78 4.98 -8.95
C GLY A 63 -5.38 5.24 -10.31
N ALA A 64 -4.72 4.67 -11.34
CA ALA A 64 -5.23 4.66 -12.71
C ALA A 64 -5.95 3.34 -12.99
N VAL A 65 -7.19 3.43 -13.47
CA VAL A 65 -7.93 2.25 -13.95
C VAL A 65 -7.41 1.92 -15.33
N GLN A 66 -6.77 0.75 -15.47
CA GLN A 66 -6.22 0.30 -16.74
C GLN A 66 -7.20 -0.65 -17.44
N ARG A 67 -7.37 -0.50 -18.76
CA ARG A 67 -8.05 -1.49 -19.60
C ARG A 67 -7.11 -2.63 -19.97
N ASP A 68 -5.84 -2.29 -20.18
CA ASP A 68 -4.75 -3.23 -20.47
C ASP A 68 -3.39 -2.60 -20.06
N SER A 69 -2.28 -3.24 -20.46
CA SER A 69 -0.94 -2.79 -20.08
C SER A 69 -0.51 -1.44 -20.67
N LEU A 70 -1.20 -0.93 -21.68
CA LEU A 70 -0.86 0.28 -22.42
C LEU A 70 -1.96 1.35 -22.37
N MET A 71 -3.21 0.97 -22.06
CA MET A 71 -4.37 1.86 -22.12
C MET A 71 -5.00 2.09 -20.75
N VAL A 72 -5.14 3.37 -20.39
CA VAL A 72 -5.87 3.83 -19.20
C VAL A 72 -7.32 4.13 -19.57
N ASP A 73 -8.26 3.67 -18.75
CA ASP A 73 -9.63 4.15 -18.76
C ASP A 73 -9.71 5.49 -18.04
N ILE A 74 -9.68 6.57 -18.81
CA ILE A 74 -9.66 7.94 -18.27
C ILE A 74 -10.94 8.22 -17.49
N ALA A 75 -12.10 7.81 -18.00
CA ALA A 75 -13.39 8.09 -17.35
C ALA A 75 -13.48 7.38 -16.00
N ALA A 76 -13.17 6.07 -15.96
CA ALA A 76 -13.19 5.31 -14.71
C ALA A 76 -12.13 5.79 -13.71
N THR A 77 -10.96 6.23 -14.20
CA THR A 77 -9.91 6.82 -13.36
C THR A 77 -10.39 8.12 -12.70
N LEU A 78 -11.01 9.02 -13.46
CA LEU A 78 -11.54 10.28 -12.90
C LEU A 78 -12.66 10.04 -11.89
N GLU A 79 -13.55 9.08 -12.16
CA GLU A 79 -14.60 8.68 -11.21
C GLU A 79 -14.03 8.08 -9.92
N GLY A 80 -13.00 7.22 -10.04
CA GLY A 80 -12.30 6.64 -8.90
C GLY A 80 -11.59 7.70 -8.06
N ALA A 81 -10.90 8.63 -8.72
CA ALA A 81 -10.23 9.75 -8.06
C ALA A 81 -11.23 10.64 -7.31
N ALA A 82 -12.34 11.03 -7.94
CA ALA A 82 -13.36 11.85 -7.28
C ALA A 82 -13.95 11.16 -6.04
N ARG A 83 -14.21 9.85 -6.11
CA ARG A 83 -14.69 9.07 -4.96
C ARG A 83 -13.67 8.98 -3.83
N PHE A 84 -12.39 8.79 -4.17
CA PHE A 84 -11.31 8.75 -3.18
C PHE A 84 -11.14 10.11 -2.48
N GLU A 85 -11.07 11.19 -3.25
CA GLU A 85 -10.92 12.55 -2.73
C GLU A 85 -12.11 12.96 -1.83
N ALA A 86 -13.33 12.59 -2.19
CA ALA A 86 -14.52 12.87 -1.37
C ALA A 86 -14.45 12.26 0.04
N GLY A 87 -13.67 11.19 0.24
CA GLY A 87 -13.48 10.53 1.53
C GLY A 87 -12.09 10.72 2.15
N ALA A 88 -11.21 11.52 1.54
CA ALA A 88 -9.79 11.54 1.86
C ALA A 88 -9.50 11.95 3.31
N ASP A 89 -10.15 12.99 3.83
CA ASP A 89 -9.92 13.45 5.20
C ASP A 89 -10.33 12.40 6.25
N ALA A 90 -11.46 11.74 6.04
CA ALA A 90 -11.94 10.68 6.92
C ALA A 90 -11.02 9.46 6.86
N ALA A 91 -10.59 9.08 5.65
CA ALA A 91 -9.64 7.99 5.44
C ALA A 91 -8.26 8.28 6.07
N ALA A 92 -7.74 9.49 5.92
CA ALA A 92 -6.49 9.93 6.52
C ALA A 92 -6.56 9.89 8.05
N THR A 93 -7.67 10.36 8.63
CA THR A 93 -7.90 10.29 10.09
C THR A 93 -7.93 8.85 10.58
N ALA A 94 -8.64 7.95 9.87
CA ALA A 94 -8.70 6.54 10.21
C ALA A 94 -7.34 5.84 10.07
N LEU A 95 -6.58 6.16 9.02
CA LEU A 95 -5.23 5.63 8.82
C LEU A 95 -4.29 6.08 9.94
N ALA A 96 -4.34 7.35 10.34
CA ALA A 96 -3.55 7.87 11.45
C ALA A 96 -3.85 7.12 12.76
N ALA A 97 -5.12 6.82 13.04
CA ALA A 97 -5.51 6.04 14.21
C ALA A 97 -4.94 4.61 14.17
N GLU A 98 -4.97 3.94 13.02
CA GLU A 98 -4.34 2.62 12.82
C GLU A 98 -2.83 2.65 13.02
N LEU A 99 -2.15 3.66 12.48
CA LEU A 99 -0.70 3.83 12.63
C LEU A 99 -0.32 4.00 14.12
N VAL A 100 -1.09 4.81 14.87
CA VAL A 100 -0.89 5.00 16.31
C VAL A 100 -1.15 3.70 17.08
N ALA A 101 -2.25 3.01 16.81
CA ALA A 101 -2.61 1.76 17.50
C ALA A 101 -1.55 0.66 17.32
N ARG A 102 -0.77 0.72 16.24
CA ARG A 102 0.30 -0.24 15.90
C ARG A 102 1.69 0.23 16.33
N ASP A 103 1.79 1.34 17.07
CA ASP A 103 3.07 1.96 17.48
C ASP A 103 4.00 2.19 16.27
N VAL A 104 3.44 2.62 15.14
CA VAL A 104 4.21 3.00 13.95
C VAL A 104 4.88 4.34 14.20
N ARG A 105 6.19 4.41 13.92
CA ARG A 105 6.99 5.64 14.12
C ARG A 105 7.65 6.14 12.84
N VAL A 106 7.62 5.35 11.78
CA VAL A 106 8.09 5.72 10.43
C VAL A 106 7.06 5.22 9.43
N VAL A 107 6.65 6.10 8.51
CA VAL A 107 5.77 5.80 7.38
C VAL A 107 6.56 6.03 6.10
N VAL A 108 6.52 5.05 5.21
CA VAL A 108 7.17 5.04 3.89
C VAL A 108 6.12 4.95 2.80
#